data_AF-A0A1Z9RUH0-F1
#
_entry.id   AF-A0A1Z9RUH0-F1
#
_cell.length_a   1.000
_cell.length_b   1.000
_cell.length_c   1.000
_cell.angle_alpha   90.00
_cell.angle_beta   90.00
_cell.angle_gamma   90.00
#
_symmetry.space_group_name_H-M   'P 1'
#
loop_
_entity.id
_entity.type
_entity.pdbx_description
1 polymer ?
#
loop_
_entity_poly.entity_id
_entity_poly.type
_entity_poly.pdbx_seq_one_letter_code
_entity_poly.pdbx_strand_id
1 'polypeptide(L)' 'MNLGFYFILAIFFILIFFAVMIAKSATGQEIYSDINIEEWLCPNCGFEVQAGDICIYCDTPKE' A
#
# COMPACT_ATOMS: atom_id res chain seq x y z
N MET A 1 3.35 36.19 29.91
CA MET A 1 3.54 35.04 29.00
C MET A 1 4.64 35.43 28.03
N ASN A 2 5.76 34.70 28.00
CA ASN A 2 6.98 35.16 27.31
C ASN A 2 6.86 34.91 25.79
N LEU A 3 7.27 35.86 24.95
CA LEU A 3 7.08 35.76 23.49
C LEU A 3 7.74 34.49 22.91
N GLY A 4 8.89 34.08 23.48
CA GLY A 4 9.58 32.83 23.13
C GLY A 4 8.76 31.56 23.37
N PHE A 5 7.87 31.55 24.37
CA PHE A 5 7.00 30.40 24.63
C PHE A 5 6.01 30.15 23.48
N TYR A 6 5.50 31.22 22.87
CA TYR A 6 4.60 31.12 21.71
C TYR A 6 5.31 30.58 20.47
N PHE A 7 6.58 30.96 20.24
CA PHE A 7 7.38 30.41 19.14
C PHE A 7 7.63 28.91 19.32
N ILE A 8 7.94 28.47 20.54
CA ILE A 8 8.14 27.04 20.84
C ILE A 8 6.84 26.25 20.59
N LEU A 9 5.70 26.77 21.03
CA LEU A 9 4.41 26.14 20.77
C LEU A 9 4.10 26.07 19.27
N ALA A 10 4.34 27.16 18.53
CA ALA A 10 4.10 27.19 17.08
C ALA A 10 4.93 26.13 16.34
N ILE A 11 6.22 25.98 16.67
CA ILE A 11 7.10 24.97 16.07
C ILE A 11 6.59 23.56 16.40
N PHE A 12 6.18 23.30 17.64
CA PHE A 12 5.65 22.00 18.05
C PHE A 12 4.41 21.60 17.26
N PHE A 13 3.44 22.52 17.08
CA PHE A 13 2.24 22.25 16.28
C PHE A 13 2.55 22.02 14.80
N ILE A 14 3.52 22.75 14.23
CA ILE A 14 3.97 22.55 12.85
C ILE A 14 4.56 21.14 12.67
N LEU A 15 5.41 20.70 13.60
CA LEU A 15 6.02 19.37 13.55
C LEU A 15 4.97 18.25 13.64
N ILE A 16 3.98 18.40 14.53
CA ILE A 16 2.86 17.44 14.63
C ILE A 16 2.07 17.40 13.32
N PHE A 17 1.77 18.56 12.74
CA PHE A 17 1.03 18.64 11.48
C PHE A 17 1.75 17.90 10.35
N PHE A 18 3.05 18.12 10.18
CA PHE A 18 3.84 17.40 9.18
C PHE A 18 3.92 15.89 9.45
N ALA A 19 4.10 15.48 10.71
CA ALA A 19 4.12 14.07 11.09
C ALA A 19 2.79 13.37 10.74
N VAL A 20 1.65 14.01 11.00
CA VAL A 20 0.32 13.48 10.64
C VAL A 20 0.15 13.39 9.12
N MET A 21 0.58 14.40 8.36
CA MET A 21 0.52 14.38 6.90
C MET A 21 1.34 13.22 6.31
N ILE A 22 2.54 12.98 6.83
CA ILE A 22 3.40 11.86 6.42
C ILE A 22 2.75 10.51 6.76
N ALA A 23 2.22 10.37 7.98
CA ALA A 23 1.57 9.13 8.41
C ALA A 23 0.32 8.79 7.56
N LYS A 24 -0.50 9.79 7.24
CA LYS A 24 -1.64 9.63 6.34
C LYS A 24 -1.22 9.25 4.92
N SER A 25 -0.12 9.79 4.42
CA SER A 25 0.42 9.41 3.10
C SER A 25 0.86 7.94 3.05
N ALA A 26 1.30 7.36 4.17
CA ALA A 26 1.72 5.95 4.23
C ALA A 26 0.55 4.97 4.40
N THR A 27 -0.60 5.42 4.90
CA THR A 27 -1.75 4.56 5.22
C THR A 27 -2.75 4.43 4.06
N GLY A 28 -2.55 5.17 2.97
CA GLY A 28 -3.52 5.31 1.87
C GLY A 28 -3.34 4.38 0.68
N GLN A 29 -2.64 3.24 0.82
CA GLN A 29 -2.45 2.31 -0.29
C GLN A 29 -2.71 0.86 0.12
N GLU A 30 -3.99 0.54 0.36
CA GLU A 30 -4.50 -0.80 0.09
C GLU A 30 -4.54 -1.01 -1.44
N ILE A 31 -3.37 -0.93 -2.08
CA ILE A 31 -3.24 -1.06 -3.55
C ILE A 31 -3.23 -2.52 -4.00
N TYR A 32 -3.14 -3.46 -3.04
CA TYR A 32 -3.02 -4.88 -3.32
C TYR A 32 -4.09 -5.73 -2.63
N SER A 33 -5.22 -5.14 -2.19
CA SER A 33 -6.30 -5.90 -1.56
C SER A 33 -7.13 -6.74 -2.54
N ASP A 34 -7.02 -6.45 -3.85
CA ASP A 34 -7.86 -7.04 -4.90
C ASP A 34 -7.09 -7.99 -5.84
N ILE A 35 -5.80 -8.21 -5.60
CA ILE A 35 -5.04 -9.22 -6.35
C ILE A 35 -5.19 -10.56 -5.65
N ASN A 36 -5.73 -11.55 -6.36
CA ASN A 36 -5.70 -12.94 -5.90
C ASN A 36 -4.24 -13.42 -5.89
N ILE A 37 -3.65 -13.66 -4.72
CA ILE A 37 -2.26 -14.13 -4.55
C ILE A 37 -2.20 -15.63 -4.27
N GLU A 38 -3.30 -16.34 -4.51
CA GLU A 38 -3.34 -17.78 -4.37
C GLU A 38 -2.58 -18.42 -5.53
N GLU A 39 -1.55 -19.20 -5.21
CA GLU A 39 -0.77 -19.94 -6.19
C GLU A 39 -1.61 -21.06 -6.82
N TRP A 40 -1.50 -21.25 -8.14
CA TRP A 40 -2.18 -22.34 -8.84
C TRP A 40 -1.40 -22.83 -10.05
N LEU A 41 -1.53 -24.12 -10.36
CA LEU A 41 -0.91 -24.73 -11.53
C LEU A 41 -1.82 -24.54 -12.74
N CYS A 42 -1.32 -23.89 -13.79
CA CYS A 42 -2.09 -23.68 -15.01
C CYS A 42 -2.42 -25.02 -15.69
N PRO A 43 -3.71 -25.35 -15.93
CA PRO A 43 -4.11 -26.65 -16.46
C PRO A 43 -3.70 -26.85 -17.92
N ASN A 44 -3.40 -25.77 -18.64
CA ASN A 44 -3.06 -25.82 -20.06
C ASN A 44 -1.54 -25.94 -20.30
N CYS A 45 -0.72 -25.13 -19.61
CA CYS A 45 0.72 -25.07 -19.85
C CYS A 45 1.60 -25.57 -18.69
N GLY A 46 1.01 -25.92 -17.54
CA GLY A 46 1.75 -26.40 -16.37
C GLY A 46 2.59 -25.34 -15.66
N PHE A 47 2.39 -24.05 -15.95
CA PHE A 47 3.06 -22.96 -15.25
C PHE A 47 2.46 -22.74 -13.86
N GLU A 48 3.30 -22.51 -12.85
CA GLU A 48 2.88 -22.13 -11.49
C GLU A 48 2.60 -20.63 -11.42
N VAL A 49 1.32 -20.27 -11.51
CA VAL A 49 0.86 -18.88 -11.44
C VAL A 49 0.88 -18.41 -9.99
N GLN A 50 1.59 -17.31 -9.73
CA GLN A 50 1.80 -16.77 -8.37
C GLN A 50 0.75 -15.74 -7.95
N ALA A 51 0.08 -15.10 -8.91
CA ALA A 51 -0.98 -14.15 -8.66
C ALA A 51 -1.87 -13.98 -9.90
N GLY A 52 -3.14 -13.65 -9.65
CA GLY A 52 -4.18 -13.42 -10.64
C GLY A 52 -4.90 -14.69 -11.08
N ASP A 53 -6.04 -14.48 -11.74
CA ASP A 53 -6.92 -15.56 -12.20
C ASP A 53 -6.67 -15.95 -13.67
N ILE A 54 -5.63 -15.39 -14.30
CA ILE A 54 -5.27 -15.62 -15.72
C ILE A 54 -3.79 -15.96 -15.79
N CYS A 55 -3.46 -17.06 -16.47
CA CYS A 55 -2.07 -17.46 -16.69
C CYS A 55 -1.36 -16.50 -17.65
N ILE A 56 -0.26 -15.90 -17.20
CA ILE A 56 0.55 -14.94 -17.97
C ILE A 56 1.23 -15.52 -19.22
N TYR A 57 1.29 -16.85 -19.37
CA TYR A 57 1.95 -17.51 -20.49
C TYR A 57 1.00 -18.00 -21.58
N CYS A 58 -0.25 -18.29 -21.24
CA CYS A 58 -1.19 -18.91 -22.18
C CYS A 58 -2.62 -18.40 -22.05
N ASP A 59 -2.85 -17.35 -21.28
CA ASP A 59 -4.13 -16.67 -21.06
C ASP A 59 -5.27 -17.58 -20.58
N THR A 60 -4.93 -18.77 -20.09
CA THR A 60 -5.90 -19.73 -19.56
C THR A 60 -6.37 -19.24 -18.18
N PRO A 61 -7.68 -19.19 -17.91
CA PRO A 61 -8.18 -18.81 -16.59
C PRO A 61 -7.95 -19.91 -15.56
N LYS A 62 -7.97 -19.52 -14.28
CA LYS A 62 -8.03 -20.45 -13.14
C LYS A 62 -9.36 -21.22 -13.18
N GLU A 63 -9.33 -22.54 -12.99
CA GLU A 63 -10.52 -23.42 -12.96
C GLU A 63 -11.35 -23.27 -11.69
#